data_AF-Q8GPG6-F1
#
_entry.id   AF-Q8GPG6-F1
#
_cell.length_a   1.000
_cell.length_b   1.000
_cell.length_c   1.000
_cell.angle_alpha   90.00
_cell.angle_beta   90.00
_cell.angle_gamma   90.00
#
_symmetry.space_group_name_H-M   'P 1'
#
loop_
_entity.id
_entity.type
_entity.pdbx_description
1 polymer ?
#
loop_
_entity_poly.entity_id
_entity_poly.type
_entity_poly.pdbx_seq_one_letter_code
_entity_poly.pdbx_strand_id
1 'polypeptide(L)' 'MECKQKGHQVIVEEIKYMLKEMDVRMDDNFTDLGGNSIMAMIITDNLQKKYSINIELAQLLGSKIGEIELKPLGK' A
#
# COMPACT_ATOMS: atom_id res chain seq x y z
N MET A 1 -5.22 1.65 -20.92
CA MET A 1 -4.64 2.30 -19.72
C MET A 1 -4.64 1.33 -18.52
N GLU A 2 -4.33 0.05 -18.73
CA GLU A 2 -4.75 -1.04 -17.79
C GLU A 2 -3.63 -1.67 -16.94
N CYS A 3 -2.37 -1.25 -17.10
CA CYS A 3 -1.25 -1.90 -16.39
C CYS A 3 -0.90 -1.27 -15.03
N LYS A 4 -1.25 0.01 -14.76
CA LYS A 4 -0.96 0.65 -13.47
C LYS A 4 -1.88 0.17 -12.32
N GLN A 5 -3.07 -0.34 -12.64
CA GLN A 5 -4.08 -0.68 -11.63
C GLN A 5 -3.81 -2.00 -10.90
N LYS A 6 -3.27 -3.03 -11.57
CA LYS A 6 -3.09 -4.35 -10.94
C LYS A 6 -2.08 -4.37 -9.80
N GLY A 7 -1.00 -3.59 -9.92
CA GLY A 7 0.03 -3.51 -8.86
C GLY A 7 -0.47 -2.79 -7.61
N HIS A 8 -1.21 -1.69 -7.77
CA HIS A 8 -1.74 -0.95 -6.63
C HIS A 8 -2.88 -1.68 -5.91
N GLN A 9 -3.54 -2.61 -6.60
CA GLN A 9 -4.62 -3.39 -6.02
C GLN A 9 -4.16 -4.19 -4.81
N VAL A 10 -2.95 -4.76 -4.82
CA VAL A 10 -2.44 -5.52 -3.65
C VAL A 10 -2.18 -4.62 -2.44
N ILE A 11 -1.81 -3.36 -2.66
CA ILE A 11 -1.66 -2.38 -1.56
C ILE A 11 -3.03 -2.08 -0.97
N VAL A 12 -4.01 -1.79 -1.82
CA VAL A 12 -5.38 -1.50 -1.41
C VAL A 12 -5.96 -2.68 -0.63
N GLU A 13 -5.77 -3.92 -1.10
CA GLU A 13 -6.25 -5.12 -0.42
C GLU A 13 -5.62 -5.31 0.96
N GLU A 14 -4.30 -5.10 1.09
CA GLU A 14 -3.62 -5.21 2.38
C GLU A 14 -4.05 -4.10 3.36
N ILE A 15 -4.27 -2.87 2.87
CA ILE A 15 -4.81 -1.76 3.67
C ILE A 15 -6.23 -2.07 4.13
N LYS A 16 -7.11 -2.53 3.24
CA LYS A 16 -8.48 -2.93 3.58
C LYS A 16 -8.50 -3.99 4.69
N TYR A 17 -7.64 -4.99 4.55
CA TYR A 17 -7.50 -6.04 5.56
C TYR A 17 -7.00 -5.49 6.91
N MET A 18 -5.98 -4.63 6.90
CA MET A 18 -5.37 -4.11 8.12
C MET A 18 -6.27 -3.12 8.87
N LEU A 19 -6.97 -2.24 8.15
CA LEU A 19 -7.86 -1.23 8.72
C LEU A 19 -9.29 -1.73 8.93
N LYS A 20 -9.64 -2.91 8.39
CA LYS A 20 -11.01 -3.43 8.33
C LYS A 20 -11.98 -2.49 7.60
N GLU A 21 -11.45 -1.69 6.68
CA GLU A 21 -12.20 -0.74 5.87
C GLU A 21 -12.46 -1.29 4.47
N MET A 22 -13.69 -1.14 3.96
CA MET A 22 -14.07 -1.70 2.65
C MET A 22 -13.98 -0.68 1.51
N ASP A 23 -14.14 0.62 1.79
CA ASP A 23 -14.06 1.71 0.82
C ASP A 23 -12.70 2.41 0.88
N VAL A 24 -11.67 1.69 0.43
CA VAL A 24 -10.31 2.24 0.23
C VAL A 24 -10.09 2.45 -1.26
N ARG A 25 -9.72 3.66 -1.65
CA ARG A 25 -9.50 4.11 -3.02
C ARG A 25 -8.05 4.53 -3.24
N MET A 26 -7.65 4.60 -4.50
CA MET A 26 -6.28 5.01 -4.86
C MET A 26 -5.99 6.48 -4.52
N ASP A 27 -7.01 7.33 -4.47
CA ASP A 27 -6.85 8.75 -4.16
C ASP A 27 -6.80 9.07 -2.65
N ASP A 28 -7.00 8.06 -1.79
CA ASP A 28 -6.97 8.23 -0.34
C ASP A 28 -5.53 8.23 0.18
N ASN A 29 -5.29 8.99 1.25
CA ASN A 29 -4.09 8.81 2.06
C ASN A 29 -4.35 7.74 3.12
N PHE A 30 -3.42 6.82 3.29
CA PHE A 30 -3.51 5.77 4.30
C PHE A 30 -3.67 6.32 5.73
N THR A 31 -3.05 7.46 6.04
CA THR A 31 -3.18 8.12 7.35
C THR A 31 -4.58 8.68 7.62
N ASP A 32 -5.26 9.17 6.57
CA ASP A 32 -6.61 9.73 6.70
C ASP A 32 -7.64 8.62 6.98
N LEU A 33 -7.33 7.38 6.57
CA LEU A 33 -8.11 6.18 6.84
C LEU A 33 -7.84 5.57 8.24
N GLY A 34 -7.03 6.23 9.07
CA GLY A 34 -6.66 5.74 10.42
C GLY A 34 -5.38 4.92 10.47
N GLY A 35 -4.62 4.88 9.37
CA GLY A 35 -3.32 4.24 9.29
C GLY A 35 -2.24 4.95 10.12
N ASN A 36 -1.29 4.17 10.64
CA ASN A 36 -0.13 4.68 11.39
C ASN A 36 1.17 3.99 10.99
N SER A 37 2.31 4.45 11.53
CA SER A 37 3.64 3.95 11.19
C SER A 37 3.83 2.46 11.47
N ILE A 38 3.24 1.94 12.56
CA ILE A 38 3.33 0.51 12.91
C ILE A 38 2.57 -0.33 11.89
N MET A 39 1.34 0.07 11.56
CA MET A 39 0.54 -0.60 10.54
C MET A 39 1.22 -0.54 9.17
N ALA A 40 1.79 0.62 8.80
CA ALA A 40 2.53 0.79 7.56
C ALA A 40 3.75 -0.14 7.47
N MET A 41 4.49 -0.33 8.58
CA MET A 41 5.59 -1.30 8.64
C MET A 41 5.10 -2.74 8.43
N ILE A 42 3.99 -3.13 9.07
CA ILE A 42 3.40 -4.47 8.91
C ILE A 42 2.92 -4.69 7.48
N ILE A 43 2.23 -3.71 6.89
CA ILE A 43 1.78 -3.77 5.49
C ILE A 43 2.99 -3.92 4.56
N THR A 44 4.04 -3.13 4.76
CA THR A 44 5.25 -3.19 3.93
C THR A 44 5.93 -4.55 4.02
N ASP A 45 6.08 -5.10 5.22
CA ASP A 45 6.64 -6.45 5.44
C ASP A 45 5.79 -7.55 4.78
N ASN A 46 4.47 -7.45 4.88
CA ASN A 46 3.57 -8.39 4.21
C ASN A 46 3.64 -8.28 2.69
N LEU A 47 3.75 -7.07 2.14
CA LEU A 47 3.91 -6.86 0.70
C LEU A 47 5.19 -7.49 0.17
N GLN A 48 6.29 -7.37 0.93
CA GLN A 48 7.57 -7.99 0.61
C GLN A 48 7.46 -9.52 0.63
N LYS A 49 6.88 -10.10 1.68
CA LYS A 49 6.79 -11.56 1.87
C LYS A 49 5.83 -12.25 0.90
N LYS A 50 4.65 -11.67 0.67
CA LYS A 50 3.58 -12.30 -0.12
C LYS A 50 3.70 -12.02 -1.61
N TYR A 51 4.16 -10.83 -1.99
CA TYR A 51 4.13 -10.36 -3.37
C TYR A 51 5.50 -10.01 -3.94
N SER A 52 6.57 -10.11 -3.15
CA SER A 52 7.92 -9.67 -3.54
C SER A 52 7.92 -8.21 -4.01
N ILE A 53 7.12 -7.38 -3.36
CA ILE A 53 6.99 -5.95 -3.62
C ILE A 53 7.51 -5.19 -2.42
N ASN A 54 8.37 -4.22 -2.66
CA ASN A 54 8.83 -3.25 -1.69
C ASN A 54 8.22 -1.88 -2.01
N ILE A 55 7.76 -1.19 -0.97
CA ILE A 55 7.29 0.20 -1.04
C ILE A 55 8.02 1.02 0.01
N GLU A 56 8.12 2.33 -0.22
CA GLU A 56 8.72 3.22 0.77
C GLU A 56 7.70 3.56 1.87
N LEU A 57 8.08 3.34 3.12
CA LEU A 57 7.24 3.65 4.29
C LEU A 57 6.79 5.11 4.29
N ALA A 58 7.69 6.03 3.88
CA ALA A 58 7.39 7.46 3.80
C ALA A 58 6.31 7.78 2.77
N GLN A 59 6.28 7.08 1.62
CA GLN A 59 5.24 7.25 0.60
C GLN A 59 3.89 6.75 1.11
N LEU A 60 3.86 5.60 1.80
CA LEU A 60 2.62 5.08 2.38
C LEU A 60 2.03 6.04 3.44
N LEU A 61 2.87 6.76 4.18
CA LEU A 61 2.42 7.69 5.21
C LEU A 61 2.17 9.12 4.73
N GLY A 62 2.74 9.52 3.59
CA GLY A 62 2.78 10.92 3.16
C GLY A 62 2.23 11.19 1.76
N SER A 63 1.67 10.18 1.08
CA SER A 63 1.17 10.30 -0.28
C SER A 63 -0.09 9.46 -0.47
N LYS A 64 -0.79 9.73 -1.58
CA LYS A 64 -1.97 8.95 -1.96
C LYS A 64 -1.57 7.54 -2.34
N ILE A 65 -2.44 6.57 -2.06
CA ILE A 65 -2.18 5.16 -2.32
C ILE A 65 -1.80 4.90 -3.78
N GLY A 66 -2.42 5.58 -4.75
CA GLY A 66 -2.16 5.44 -6.18
C GLY A 66 -0.86 6.07 -6.69
N GLU A 67 -0.17 6.84 -5.85
CA GLU A 67 1.10 7.49 -6.17
C GLU A 67 2.31 6.70 -5.64
N ILE A 68 2.07 5.65 -4.85
CA ILE A 68 3.12 4.84 -4.22
C ILE A 68 3.92 4.08 -5.29
N GLU A 69 5.24 4.16 -5.22
CA GLU A 69 6.09 3.43 -6.14
C GLU A 69 6.26 1.98 -5.69
N LEU A 70 5.89 1.05 -6.57
CA LEU A 70 6.07 -0.38 -6.36
C LEU A 70 7.43 -0.82 -6.91
N LYS A 71 8.33 -1.25 -6.03
CA LYS A 71 9.66 -1.74 -6.40
C LYS A 71 9.69 -3.27 -6.25
N PRO A 72 10.07 -4.05 -7.27
CA PRO A 72 10.25 -5.49 -7.09
C PRO A 72 11.40 -5.76 -6.12
N LEU A 73 11.19 -6.70 -5.20
CA LEU A 73 12.20 -7.13 -4.24
C LEU A 73 13.18 -8.09 -4.95
N GLY A 74 14.25 -7.55 -5.54
CA GLY A 74 15.31 -8.36 -6.18
C GLY A 74 15.93 -7.82 -7.48
N LYS A 75 16.12 -6.51 -7.63
CA LYS A 75 17.01 -5.93 -8.66
C LYS A 75 17.96 -4.93 -8.03
#